data_AF-A0A9P8HRM2-F1
#
_entry.id   AF-A0A9P8HRM2-F1
#
_cell.length_a   1.000
_cell.length_b   1.000
_cell.length_c   1.000
_cell.angle_alpha   90.00
_cell.angle_beta   90.00
_cell.angle_gamma   90.00
#
_symmetry.space_group_name_H-M   'P 1'
#
loop_
_entity.id
_entity.type
_entity.pdbx_description
1 polymer ?
#
loop_
_entity_poly.entity_id
_entity_poly.type
_entity_poly.pdbx_seq_one_letter_code
_entity_poly.pdbx_strand_id
1 'polypeptide(L)'
;MAIENPYDILGVPRNATKEEIEKAFKAAVKKHHPDNGGDEKLFNKVVVASLILRDDEKRKKYDEDGIYNEERPDTTHSLAMEQVAMFFINSIEALVANSQNLANYDLIQ
;
A
#
# COMPACT_ATOMS: atom_id res chain seq x y z
N MET A 1 0.56 -19.02 -7.99
CA MET A 1 1.43 -19.06 -6.79
C MET A 1 0.50 -18.82 -5.60
N ALA A 2 0.56 -19.60 -4.53
CA ALA A 2 -0.22 -19.28 -3.33
C ALA A 2 0.35 -18.01 -2.71
N ILE A 3 -0.46 -16.96 -2.56
CA ILE A 3 -0.03 -15.75 -1.86
C ILE A 3 0.12 -16.07 -0.38
N GLU A 4 1.28 -15.73 0.17
CA GLU A 4 1.50 -15.68 1.62
C GLU A 4 0.42 -14.82 2.27
N ASN A 5 0.04 -15.12 3.50
CA ASN A 5 -1.08 -14.46 4.17
C ASN A 5 -1.00 -12.91 4.06
N PRO A 6 -1.98 -12.23 3.43
CA PRO A 6 -1.94 -10.80 3.17
C PRO A 6 -1.97 -9.97 4.46
N TYR A 7 -2.56 -10.51 5.53
CA TYR A 7 -2.51 -9.90 6.86
C TYR A 7 -1.07 -9.89 7.41
N ASP A 8 -0.34 -10.99 7.21
CA ASP A 8 1.06 -11.10 7.65
C ASP A 8 1.99 -10.23 6.79
N ILE A 9 1.75 -10.16 5.47
CA ILE A 9 2.50 -9.30 4.55
C ILE A 9 2.39 -7.83 4.95
N LEU A 10 1.17 -7.36 5.31
CA LEU A 10 0.95 -6.00 5.76
C LEU A 10 1.25 -5.80 7.26
N GLY A 11 1.46 -6.87 8.01
CA GLY A 11 1.71 -6.82 9.45
C GLY A 11 0.50 -6.32 10.25
N VAL A 12 -0.70 -6.64 9.81
CA VAL A 12 -1.97 -6.21 10.44
C VAL A 12 -2.76 -7.41 10.93
N PRO A 13 -3.56 -7.28 12.01
CA PRO A 13 -4.39 -8.38 12.48
C PRO A 13 -5.57 -8.65 11.52
N ARG A 14 -6.15 -9.86 11.59
CA ARG A 14 -7.29 -10.26 10.74
C ARG A 14 -8.54 -9.40 10.92
N ASN A 15 -8.70 -8.75 12.07
CA ASN A 15 -9.80 -7.83 12.37
C ASN A 15 -9.48 -6.38 12.00
N ALA A 16 -8.35 -6.11 11.33
CA ALA A 16 -7.94 -4.76 11.01
C ALA A 16 -9.00 -4.01 10.19
N THR A 17 -9.18 -2.73 10.51
CA THR A 17 -10.06 -1.84 9.76
C THR A 17 -9.42 -1.44 8.43
N LYS A 18 -10.22 -0.92 7.50
CA LYS A 18 -9.70 -0.41 6.21
C LYS A 18 -8.66 0.69 6.41
N GLU A 19 -8.83 1.52 7.42
CA GLU A 19 -7.92 2.62 7.77
C GLU A 19 -6.58 2.08 8.28
N GLU A 20 -6.59 1.03 9.10
CA GLU A 20 -5.38 0.35 9.57
C GLU A 20 -4.63 -0.33 8.43
N ILE A 21 -5.37 -0.99 7.52
CA ILE A 21 -4.82 -1.61 6.31
C ILE A 21 -4.16 -0.55 5.42
N GLU A 22 -4.81 0.60 5.21
CA GLU A 22 -4.25 1.68 4.39
C GLU A 22 -3.00 2.29 5.03
N LYS A 23 -3.01 2.47 6.35
CA LYS A 23 -1.85 2.97 7.09
C LYS A 23 -0.66 2.00 7.01
N ALA A 24 -0.92 0.70 7.18
CA ALA A 24 0.10 -0.33 7.09
C ALA A 24 0.68 -0.44 5.68
N PHE A 25 -0.18 -0.35 4.64
CA PHE A 25 0.25 -0.30 3.24
C PHE A 25 1.20 0.88 2.98
N LYS A 26 0.83 2.10 3.40
CA LYS A 26 1.68 3.28 3.23
C LYS A 26 3.05 3.11 3.91
N ALA A 27 3.08 2.56 5.12
CA ALA A 27 4.31 2.30 5.85
C ALA A 27 5.18 1.24 5.16
N ALA A 28 4.57 0.14 4.70
CA ALA A 28 5.25 -0.95 4.02
C ALA A 28 5.83 -0.50 2.68
N VAL A 29 5.09 0.30 1.90
CA VAL A 29 5.61 0.83 0.64
C VAL A 29 6.80 1.75 0.85
N LYS A 30 6.72 2.68 1.81
CA LYS A 30 7.86 3.56 2.12
C LYS A 30 9.13 2.77 2.48
N LYS A 31 8.95 1.67 3.22
CA LYS A 31 10.04 0.78 3.63
C LYS A 31 10.61 -0.05 2.48
N HIS A 32 9.76 -0.50 1.55
CA HIS A 32 10.14 -1.40 0.46
C HIS A 32 10.27 -0.71 -0.90
N HIS A 33 10.27 0.62 -0.93
CA HIS A 33 10.39 1.40 -2.16
C HIS A 33 11.71 1.07 -2.89
N PRO A 34 11.71 0.82 -4.21
CA PRO A 34 12.92 0.49 -4.97
C PRO A 34 13.98 1.59 -4.90
N ASP A 35 13.59 2.87 -4.89
CA ASP A 35 14.54 3.99 -4.73
C ASP A 35 15.27 4.00 -3.37
N ASN A 36 14.71 3.33 -2.34
CA ASN A 36 15.34 3.18 -1.03
C ASN A 36 16.15 1.88 -0.92
N GLY A 37 16.38 1.16 -2.03
CA GLY A 37 17.04 -0.14 -2.05
C GLY A 37 16.14 -1.30 -1.60
N GLY A 38 14.82 -1.13 -1.69
CA GLY A 38 13.83 -2.14 -1.35
C GLY A 38 13.74 -3.29 -2.36
N ASP A 39 13.13 -4.40 -1.95
CA ASP A 39 12.92 -5.59 -2.78
C ASP A 39 11.59 -5.45 -3.56
N GLU A 40 11.69 -5.39 -4.89
CA GLU A 40 10.56 -5.32 -5.83
C GLU A 40 9.55 -6.47 -5.62
N LYS A 41 10.01 -7.66 -5.22
CA LYS A 41 9.12 -8.79 -4.93
C LYS A 41 8.31 -8.56 -3.66
N LEU A 42 8.93 -7.98 -2.62
CA LEU A 42 8.23 -7.63 -1.38
C LEU A 42 7.25 -6.48 -1.62
N PHE A 43 7.64 -5.49 -2.41
CA PHE A 43 6.76 -4.39 -2.81
C PHE A 43 5.50 -4.92 -3.51
N ASN A 44 5.67 -5.81 -4.51
CA ASN A 44 4.56 -6.42 -5.22
C ASN A 44 3.64 -7.22 -4.28
N LYS A 45 4.20 -8.00 -3.35
CA LYS A 45 3.43 -8.70 -2.31
C LYS A 45 2.59 -7.74 -1.46
N VAL A 46 3.16 -6.62 -1.02
CA VAL A 46 2.49 -5.58 -0.22
C VAL A 46 1.31 -4.95 -0.99
N VAL A 47 1.50 -4.65 -2.27
CA VAL A 47 0.44 -4.11 -3.14
C VAL A 47 -0.70 -5.12 -3.28
N VAL A 48 -0.40 -6.37 -3.61
CA VAL A 48 -1.45 -7.39 -3.78
C VAL A 48 -2.19 -7.66 -2.47
N ALA A 49 -1.48 -7.73 -1.34
CA ALA A 49 -2.11 -7.88 -0.02
C ALA A 49 -3.10 -6.73 0.27
N SER A 50 -2.73 -5.49 -0.03
CA SER A 50 -3.59 -4.32 0.12
C SER A 50 -4.83 -4.39 -0.79
N LEU A 51 -4.67 -4.83 -2.05
CA LEU A 51 -5.77 -4.98 -2.99
C LEU A 51 -6.81 -6.02 -2.54
N ILE A 52 -6.37 -7.08 -1.87
CA ILE A 52 -7.25 -8.11 -1.32
C ILE A 52 -7.98 -7.57 -0.08
N LEU A 53 -7.24 -6.97 0.86
CA LEU A 53 -7.81 -6.59 2.16
C LEU A 53 -8.67 -5.31 2.13
N ARG A 54 -8.46 -4.41 1.16
CA ARG A 54 -9.23 -3.15 1.04
C ARG A 54 -10.62 -3.34 0.42
N ASP A 55 -10.79 -4.40 -0.36
CA ASP A 55 -12.05 -4.75 -1.02
C ASP A 55 -12.78 -5.79 -0.16
N ASP A 56 -13.97 -5.45 0.34
CA ASP A 56 -14.70 -6.30 1.28
C ASP A 56 -15.10 -7.64 0.65
N GLU A 57 -15.41 -7.65 -0.65
CA GLU A 57 -15.77 -8.89 -1.35
C GLU A 57 -14.54 -9.77 -1.55
N LYS A 58 -13.39 -9.19 -1.91
CA LYS A 58 -12.14 -9.95 -2.07
C LYS A 58 -11.60 -10.44 -0.74
N ARG A 59 -11.67 -9.62 0.32
CA ARG A 59 -11.29 -9.99 1.68
C ARG A 59 -12.15 -11.15 2.18
N LYS A 60 -13.46 -11.07 2.00
CA LYS A 60 -14.38 -12.14 2.37
C LYS A 60 -14.08 -13.43 1.61
N LYS A 61 -13.91 -13.36 0.29
CA LYS A 61 -13.50 -14.53 -0.53
C LYS A 61 -12.18 -15.12 -0.06
N TYR A 62 -11.20 -14.28 0.26
CA TYR A 62 -9.92 -14.73 0.80
C TYR A 62 -10.09 -15.41 2.17
N ASP A 63 -10.92 -14.87 3.05
CA ASP A 63 -11.18 -15.44 4.37
C ASP A 63 -12.00 -16.75 4.31
N GLU A 64 -12.85 -16.92 3.29
CA GLU A 64 -13.68 -18.11 3.06
C GLU A 64 -12.92 -19.23 2.33
N ASP A 65 -12.23 -18.92 1.24
CA ASP A 65 -11.59 -19.91 0.35
C ASP A 65 -10.10 -20.12 0.67
N GLY A 66 -9.48 -19.22 1.44
CA GLY A 66 -8.06 -19.27 1.82
C GLY A 66 -7.08 -19.10 0.64
N ILE A 67 -7.58 -18.98 -0.59
CA ILE A 67 -6.81 -18.95 -1.82
C ILE A 67 -7.15 -17.68 -2.58
N TYR A 68 -6.18 -16.78 -2.73
CA TYR A 68 -6.24 -15.77 -3.77
C TYR A 68 -5.51 -16.31 -5.01
N ASN A 69 -6.27 -16.71 -6.01
CA ASN A 69 -5.72 -17.05 -7.32
C ASN A 69 -5.45 -15.74 -8.06
N GLU A 70 -4.17 -15.45 -8.23
CA GLU A 70 -3.64 -14.31 -8.95
C GLU A 70 -4.10 -14.36 -10.42
N GLU A 71 -5.28 -13.85 -10.74
CA GLU A 71 -5.45 -13.21 -12.05
C GLU A 71 -4.61 -11.94 -11.98
N ARG A 72 -3.35 -12.04 -12.43
CA ARG A 72 -2.53 -10.85 -12.64
C ARG A 72 -3.36 -9.92 -13.54
N PRO A 73 -3.83 -8.76 -13.07
CA PRO A 73 -4.30 -7.76 -14.00
C PRO A 73 -3.15 -7.51 -14.96
N ASP A 74 -3.44 -7.42 -16.26
CA ASP A 74 -2.42 -7.40 -17.31
C ASP A 74 -1.24 -6.50 -16.89
N THR A 75 -0.02 -6.95 -17.15
CA THR A 75 1.24 -6.34 -16.69
C THR A 75 1.31 -4.82 -16.88
N THR A 76 0.57 -4.24 -17.82
CA THR A 76 0.44 -2.80 -18.06
C THR A 76 -0.37 -2.09 -16.97
N HIS A 77 -1.48 -2.67 -16.54
CA HIS A 77 -2.31 -2.13 -15.45
C HIS A 77 -1.60 -2.22 -14.09
N SER A 78 -0.85 -3.28 -13.83
CA SER A 78 -0.09 -3.41 -12.58
C SER A 78 1.08 -2.42 -12.50
N LEU A 79 1.84 -2.23 -13.59
CA LEU A 79 2.91 -1.22 -13.68
C LEU A 79 2.34 0.20 -13.59
N ALA A 80 1.17 0.45 -14.19
CA ALA A 80 0.51 1.74 -14.07
C ALA A 80 0.04 2.00 -12.63
N MET A 81 -0.52 1.01 -11.95
CA MET A 81 -0.91 1.13 -10.54
C MET A 81 0.31 1.30 -9.61
N GLU A 82 1.44 0.68 -9.95
CA GLU A 82 2.72 0.91 -9.29
C GLU A 82 3.18 2.38 -9.47
N GLN A 83 3.21 2.90 -10.70
CA GLN A 83 3.56 4.29 -10.96
C GLN A 83 2.59 5.29 -10.31
N VAL A 84 1.29 4.98 -10.32
CA VAL A 84 0.26 5.79 -9.66
C VAL A 84 0.47 5.75 -8.14
N ALA A 85 0.73 4.58 -7.55
CA ALA A 85 1.04 4.46 -6.13
C ALA A 85 2.32 5.24 -5.77
N MET A 86 3.38 5.14 -6.57
CA MET A 86 4.61 5.93 -6.40
C MET A 86 4.31 7.43 -6.47
N PHE A 87 3.49 7.88 -7.43
CA PHE A 87 3.10 9.29 -7.56
C PHE A 87 2.30 9.78 -6.34
N PHE A 88 1.37 8.97 -5.84
CA PHE A 88 0.60 9.30 -4.64
C PHE A 88 1.47 9.39 -3.39
N ILE A 89 2.43 8.49 -3.22
CA ILE A 89 3.33 8.50 -2.06
C ILE A 89 4.23 9.73 -2.10
N ASN A 90 4.86 10.01 -3.24
CA ASN A 90 5.69 11.20 -3.42
C ASN A 90 4.88 12.49 -3.21
N SER A 91 3.61 12.50 -3.64
CA SER A 91 2.71 13.64 -3.42
C SER A 91 2.33 13.81 -1.94
N ILE A 92 2.08 12.72 -1.20
CA ILE A 92 1.80 12.78 0.25
C ILE A 92 3.01 13.29 1.01
N GLU A 93 4.21 12.80 0.69
CA GLU A 93 5.44 13.26 1.33
C GLU A 93 5.69 14.75 1.05
N ALA A 94 5.48 15.20 -0.19
CA ALA A 94 5.56 16.62 -0.55
C ALA A 94 4.52 17.46 0.22
N LEU A 95 3.28 16.97 0.36
CA LEU A 95 2.23 17.67 1.11
C LEU A 95 2.58 17.78 2.60
N VAL A 96 3.07 16.69 3.20
CA VAL A 96 3.48 16.65 4.61
C VAL A 96 4.69 17.55 4.84
N ALA A 97 5.70 17.51 3.97
CA ALA A 97 6.88 18.37 4.06
C ALA A 97 6.51 19.86 3.95
N ASN A 98 5.56 20.21 3.09
CA ASN A 98 5.11 21.59 2.94
C ASN A 98 4.19 22.06 4.08
N SER A 99 3.48 21.13 4.74
CA SER A 99 2.66 21.44 5.92
C SER A 99 3.48 21.87 7.15
N GLN A 100 4.72 21.38 7.28
CA GLN A 100 5.65 21.80 8.34
C GLN A 100 6.26 23.18 8.08
N ASN A 101 6.13 23.73 6.87
CA ASN A 101 6.64 25.04 6.51
C ASN A 101 5.62 26.18 6.74
N LEU A 102 4.35 25.83 6.98
CA LEU A 102 3.29 26.80 7.30
C LEU A 102 3.36 27.33 8.75
N ALA A 103 4.06 26.62 9.64
CA ALA A 103 4.24 27.06 11.03
C ALA A 103 5.26 28.21 11.18
N ASN A 104 6.00 28.55 10.12
CA ASN A 104 7.04 29.59 10.12
C ASN A 104 6.66 30.85 9.33
N TYR A 105 5.43 30.96 8.82
CA TYR A 105 4.93 32.19 8.21
C TYR A 105 4.17 33.01 9.26
N ASP A 106 4.90 33.81 10.03
CA ASP A 106 4.30 34.87 10.85
C ASP A 106 3.78 35.96 9.89
N LEU A 107 2.48 35.89 9.57
CA LEU A 107 1.82 36.74 8.56
C LEU A 107 1.49 38.15 9.08
N ILE A 108 2.15 38.63 10.13
CA ILE A 108 1.94 39.97 10.66
C ILE A 108 3.29 40.63 10.94
N GLN A 109 3.63 41.63 10.12
CA GLN A 109 4.38 42.82 10.51
C GLN A 109 3.42 44.00 10.42
#